data_AF-A0A7R9PEB7-F1
#
_entry.id   AF-A0A7R9PEB7-F1
#
_cell.length_a   1.000
_cell.length_b   1.000
_cell.length_c   1.000
_cell.angle_alpha   90.00
_cell.angle_beta   90.00
_cell.angle_gamma   90.00
#
_symmetry.space_group_name_H-M   'P 1'
#
loop_
_entity.id
_entity.type
_entity.pdbx_description
1 polymer ?
#
loop_
_entity_poly.entity_id
_entity_poly.type
_entity_poly.pdbx_seq_one_letter_code
_entity_poly.pdbx_strand_id
1 'polypeptide(L)'
;MRFSTHDMDHDGWEDGNCAHSHKGAWWYNGCDTSNLNGQYLNGEVPENYEYQGMYWYDWRGPSYSLMKSRISVRPRSQVYTVTESSGRTKPGDKQVDKDHLEQHKGALNSQQMPGEDPHNSQYAE
;
A
#
# COMPACT_ATOMS: atom_id res chain seq x y z
N MET A 1 3.90 -10.94 -8.52
CA MET A 1 2.62 -10.23 -8.74
C MET A 1 2.90 -8.74 -8.65
N ARG A 2 2.46 -7.97 -9.65
CA ARG A 2 2.51 -6.51 -9.61
C ARG A 2 1.15 -5.98 -9.18
N PHE A 3 1.12 -4.75 -8.71
CA PHE A 3 -0.14 -4.11 -8.34
C PHE A 3 -0.87 -3.64 -9.59
N SER A 4 -2.13 -4.05 -9.75
CA SER A 4 -2.99 -3.62 -10.87
C SER A 4 -4.22 -2.91 -10.35
N THR A 5 -4.67 -1.92 -11.11
CA THR A 5 -5.88 -1.13 -10.89
C THR A 5 -6.77 -1.20 -12.12
N HIS A 6 -7.99 -0.67 -12.02
CA HIS A 6 -8.94 -0.64 -13.13
C HIS A 6 -8.37 0.06 -14.39
N ASP A 7 -7.54 1.08 -14.20
CA ASP A 7 -6.96 1.94 -15.23
C ASP A 7 -5.49 1.63 -15.57
N MET A 8 -4.82 0.80 -14.76
CA MET A 8 -3.44 0.36 -15.01
C MET A 8 -3.31 -1.15 -14.80
N ASP A 9 -3.24 -1.86 -15.91
CA ASP A 9 -3.14 -3.31 -15.92
C ASP A 9 -1.69 -3.79 -15.88
N HIS A 10 -1.35 -4.52 -14.81
CA HIS A 10 -0.07 -5.20 -14.63
C HIS A 10 -0.26 -6.64 -14.19
N ASP A 11 -1.44 -7.22 -14.43
CA ASP A 11 -1.70 -8.60 -14.08
C ASP A 11 -1.20 -9.56 -15.18
N GLY A 12 -1.39 -10.86 -14.94
CA GLY A 12 -0.91 -11.93 -15.82
C GLY A 12 -2.00 -12.50 -16.72
N TRP A 13 -3.19 -11.90 -16.75
CA TRP A 13 -4.29 -12.36 -17.58
C TRP A 13 -4.26 -11.64 -18.94
N GLU A 14 -3.73 -12.31 -19.96
CA GLU A 14 -3.46 -11.70 -21.28
C GLU A 14 -4.71 -11.14 -21.98
N ASP A 15 -5.88 -11.73 -21.76
CA ASP A 15 -7.13 -11.41 -22.45
C ASP A 15 -8.13 -10.60 -21.60
N GLY A 16 -7.71 -10.10 -20.44
CA GLY A 16 -8.61 -9.42 -19.52
C GLY A 16 -7.91 -8.51 -18.53
N ASN A 17 -8.66 -8.08 -17.52
CA ASN A 17 -8.16 -7.24 -16.44
C ASN A 17 -8.82 -7.67 -15.12
N CYS A 18 -8.03 -8.24 -14.23
CA CYS A 18 -8.49 -8.78 -12.95
C CYS A 18 -9.01 -7.68 -12.03
N ALA A 19 -8.35 -6.52 -12.01
CA ALA A 19 -8.79 -5.40 -11.18
C ALA A 19 -10.18 -4.88 -11.59
N HIS A 20 -10.48 -4.90 -12.90
CA HIS A 20 -11.80 -4.59 -13.44
C HIS A 20 -12.83 -5.67 -13.12
N SER A 21 -12.48 -6.95 -13.28
CA SER A 21 -13.37 -8.09 -13.05
C SER A 21 -13.73 -8.25 -11.56
N HIS A 22 -12.72 -8.28 -10.68
CA HIS A 22 -12.85 -8.53 -9.24
C HIS A 22 -13.14 -7.26 -8.42
N LYS A 23 -13.39 -6.12 -9.09
CA LYS A 23 -13.85 -4.86 -8.50
C LYS A 23 -12.97 -4.36 -7.33
N GLY A 24 -11.66 -4.44 -7.48
CA GLY A 24 -10.70 -3.94 -6.48
C GLY A 24 -9.28 -3.88 -7.01
N ALA A 25 -8.42 -3.07 -6.41
CA ALA A 25 -7.01 -3.02 -6.74
C ALA A 25 -6.21 -4.00 -5.88
N TRP A 26 -5.35 -4.82 -6.48
CA TRP A 26 -4.63 -5.86 -5.77
C TRP A 26 -3.33 -6.25 -6.47
N TRP A 27 -2.56 -7.13 -5.83
CA TRP A 27 -1.42 -7.78 -6.46
C TRP A 27 -1.90 -9.01 -7.23
N TYR A 28 -2.23 -8.83 -8.50
CA TYR A 28 -2.80 -9.88 -9.35
C TYR A 28 -1.71 -10.64 -10.15
N ASN A 29 -2.05 -11.87 -10.55
CA ASN A 29 -1.35 -12.70 -11.54
C ASN A 29 -2.39 -13.19 -12.58
N GLY A 30 -2.69 -14.49 -12.66
CA GLY A 30 -3.97 -14.98 -13.20
C GLY A 30 -5.09 -14.67 -12.20
N CYS A 31 -5.32 -13.39 -11.97
CA CYS A 31 -6.07 -12.80 -10.87
C CYS A 31 -5.50 -13.15 -9.49
N ASP A 32 -6.27 -13.73 -8.59
CA ASP A 32 -5.88 -13.85 -7.18
C ASP A 32 -6.67 -14.96 -6.47
N THR A 33 -6.26 -15.25 -5.23
CA THR A 33 -6.99 -16.11 -4.29
C THR A 33 -7.55 -15.35 -3.10
N SER A 34 -7.34 -14.03 -3.05
CA SER A 34 -7.92 -13.14 -2.05
C SER A 34 -7.84 -11.72 -2.55
N ASN A 35 -8.89 -10.95 -2.29
CA ASN A 35 -8.93 -9.53 -2.57
C ASN A 35 -9.49 -8.81 -1.36
N LEU A 36 -8.62 -8.27 -0.49
CA LEU A 36 -9.04 -7.53 0.69
C LEU A 36 -9.46 -6.08 0.38
N ASN A 37 -9.30 -5.67 -0.88
CA ASN A 37 -9.64 -4.35 -1.43
C ASN A 37 -10.86 -4.42 -2.39
N GLY A 38 -11.56 -5.56 -2.45
CA GLY A 38 -12.79 -5.71 -3.22
C GLY A 38 -13.96 -4.92 -2.63
N GLN A 39 -15.13 -5.02 -3.25
CA GLN A 39 -16.33 -4.33 -2.78
C GLN A 39 -16.80 -4.84 -1.42
N TYR A 40 -17.39 -3.97 -0.62
CA TYR A 40 -18.10 -4.40 0.58
C TYR A 40 -19.52 -4.83 0.19
N LEU A 41 -19.77 -6.14 0.15
CA LEU A 41 -21.07 -6.72 -0.27
C LEU A 41 -21.83 -7.40 0.88
N ASN A 42 -21.36 -7.24 2.12
CA ASN A 42 -22.06 -7.62 3.36
C ASN A 42 -22.49 -9.11 3.44
N GLY A 43 -21.54 -10.04 3.29
CA GLY A 43 -21.77 -11.47 3.48
C GLY A 43 -21.91 -12.24 2.18
N GLU A 44 -22.83 -13.21 2.14
CA GLU A 44 -23.04 -14.08 0.98
C GLU A 44 -23.48 -13.27 -0.25
N VAL A 45 -22.90 -13.58 -1.39
CA VAL A 45 -23.20 -12.94 -2.67
C VAL A 45 -23.65 -13.97 -3.70
N PRO A 46 -24.53 -13.60 -4.64
CA PRO A 46 -24.91 -14.52 -5.72
C PRO A 46 -23.76 -14.70 -6.71
N GLU A 47 -23.83 -15.74 -7.53
CA GLU A 47 -22.79 -16.16 -8.49
C GLU A 47 -22.28 -15.01 -9.37
N ASN A 48 -23.15 -14.10 -9.81
CA ASN A 48 -22.77 -12.98 -10.65
C ASN A 48 -21.96 -11.88 -9.93
N TYR A 49 -21.77 -11.98 -8.61
CA TYR A 49 -20.92 -11.13 -7.78
C TYR A 49 -19.75 -11.90 -7.15
N GLU A 50 -19.57 -13.17 -7.50
CA GLU A 50 -18.44 -13.97 -7.04
C GLU A 50 -17.12 -13.25 -7.39
N TYR A 51 -16.16 -13.27 -6.47
CA TYR A 51 -14.85 -12.59 -6.56
C TYR A 51 -14.89 -11.05 -6.55
N GLN A 52 -16.06 -10.40 -6.59
CA GLN A 52 -16.16 -8.93 -6.60
C GLN A 52 -16.10 -8.31 -5.20
N GLY A 53 -16.36 -9.12 -4.17
CA GLY A 53 -16.36 -8.69 -2.78
C GLY A 53 -14.97 -8.67 -2.13
N MET A 54 -14.91 -8.19 -0.89
CA MET A 54 -13.74 -8.42 -0.03
C MET A 54 -13.68 -9.91 0.34
N TYR A 55 -12.80 -10.72 -0.24
CA TYR A 55 -12.87 -12.17 -0.05
C TYR A 55 -11.50 -12.81 0.25
N TRP A 56 -11.54 -14.03 0.79
CA TRP A 56 -10.37 -14.89 0.97
C TRP A 56 -10.76 -16.33 0.66
N TYR A 57 -10.26 -16.86 -0.45
CA TYR A 57 -10.70 -18.13 -1.03
C TYR A 57 -10.64 -19.28 -0.02
N ASP A 58 -9.48 -19.45 0.64
CA ASP A 58 -9.25 -20.54 1.59
C ASP A 58 -10.11 -20.47 2.86
N TRP A 59 -10.77 -19.33 3.14
CA TRP A 59 -11.56 -19.17 4.36
C TRP A 59 -13.06 -19.32 4.14
N ARG A 60 -13.66 -18.44 3.33
CA ARG A 60 -15.12 -18.44 3.07
C ARG A 60 -15.46 -18.52 1.58
N GLY A 61 -14.45 -18.74 0.74
CA GLY A 61 -14.61 -18.74 -0.70
C GLY A 61 -14.87 -17.33 -1.27
N PRO A 62 -15.03 -17.26 -2.58
CA PRO A 62 -15.25 -16.02 -3.32
C PRO A 62 -16.70 -15.54 -3.34
N SER A 63 -17.66 -16.40 -2.99
CA SER A 63 -19.09 -16.07 -2.87
C SER A 63 -19.46 -15.47 -1.50
N TYR A 64 -18.47 -15.06 -0.71
CA TYR A 64 -18.68 -14.42 0.58
C TYR A 64 -17.79 -13.18 0.74
N SER A 65 -18.42 -12.01 0.86
CA SER A 65 -17.75 -10.76 1.19
C SER A 65 -17.57 -10.63 2.70
N LEU A 66 -16.31 -10.59 3.13
CA LEU A 66 -15.87 -10.29 4.47
C LEU A 66 -16.37 -8.91 4.92
N MET A 67 -16.65 -8.80 6.22
CA MET A 67 -17.16 -7.55 6.79
C MET A 67 -16.06 -6.53 7.12
N LYS A 68 -14.85 -7.02 7.42
CA LYS A 68 -13.71 -6.23 7.87
C LYS A 68 -12.43 -6.89 7.40
N SER A 69 -11.46 -6.08 6.99
CA SER A 69 -10.08 -6.48 6.74
C SER A 69 -9.13 -5.51 7.44
N ARG A 70 -7.95 -5.98 7.81
CA ARG A 70 -6.87 -5.15 8.33
C ARG A 70 -5.54 -5.75 7.90
N ILE A 71 -4.80 -5.01 7.10
CA ILE A 71 -3.41 -5.34 6.75
C ILE A 71 -2.50 -4.50 7.64
N SER A 72 -1.53 -5.13 8.28
CA SER A 72 -0.58 -4.43 9.15
C SER A 72 0.78 -5.11 9.05
N VAL A 73 1.83 -4.30 8.94
CA VAL A 73 3.22 -4.77 8.85
C VAL A 73 3.93 -4.43 10.15
N ARG A 74 4.75 -5.35 10.65
CA ARG A 74 5.63 -5.13 11.80
C ARG A 74 7.09 -5.26 11.33
N PRO A 75 7.99 -4.33 11.70
CA PRO A 75 9.42 -4.49 11.43
C PRO A 75 9.92 -5.82 12.01
N ARG A 76 10.76 -6.54 11.27
CA ARG A 76 11.56 -7.61 11.89
C ARG A 76 12.46 -6.98 12.93
N SER A 77 12.55 -7.59 14.11
CA SER A 77 13.60 -7.23 15.07
C SER A 77 14.93 -7.40 14.37
N GLN A 78 15.71 -6.33 14.24
CA GLN A 78 17.11 -6.46 13.87
C GLN A 78 17.77 -7.21 15.02
N VAL A 79 18.20 -8.44 14.76
CA VAL A 79 19.15 -9.12 15.64
C VAL A 79 20.42 -8.29 15.53
N TYR A 80 20.60 -7.33 16.43
CA TYR A 80 21.90 -6.69 16.59
C TYR A 80 22.82 -7.81 17.06
N THR A 81 23.77 -8.21 16.21
CA THR A 81 24.86 -9.08 16.64
C THR A 81 25.60 -8.32 17.74
N VAL A 82 25.37 -8.72 18.98
CA VAL A 82 26.22 -8.30 20.10
C VAL A 82 27.57 -8.93 19.80
N THR A 83 28.49 -8.16 19.22
CA THR A 83 29.91 -8.51 19.25
C THR A 83 30.30 -8.45 20.72
N GLU A 84 30.50 -9.62 21.32
CA GLU A 84 31.08 -9.73 22.65
C GLU A 84 32.45 -9.06 22.67
N SER A 85 32.50 -7.84 23.20
CA SER A 85 33.61 -7.42 24.03
C SER A 85 33.06 -6.55 25.15
N SER A 86 32.79 -7.19 26.29
CA SER A 86 32.81 -6.59 27.62
C SER A 86 32.01 -5.28 27.79
N GLY A 87 30.77 -5.39 28.30
CA GLY A 87 30.11 -4.26 28.95
C GLY A 87 28.59 -4.31 28.87
N ARG A 88 27.95 -4.63 29.98
CA ARG A 88 26.49 -4.66 30.14
C ARG A 88 25.91 -3.24 30.03
N THR A 89 25.11 -2.96 28.99
CA THR A 89 24.21 -1.79 28.97
C THR A 89 22.76 -2.25 28.82
N LYS A 90 21.88 -1.60 29.60
CA LYS A 90 20.45 -1.93 29.69
C LYS A 90 19.70 -1.36 28.47
N PRO A 91 18.52 -1.92 28.11
CA PRO A 91 17.71 -1.38 27.02
C PRO A 91 17.13 -0.02 27.43
N GLY A 92 17.51 1.05 26.72
CA GLY A 92 16.93 2.39 26.96
C GLY A 92 17.74 3.57 26.43
N ASP A 93 19.05 3.44 26.27
CA ASP A 93 19.89 4.58 25.87
C ASP A 93 19.95 4.69 24.35
N LYS A 94 19.09 5.55 23.78
CA LYS A 94 19.34 6.12 22.45
C LYS A 94 20.50 7.10 22.58
N GLN A 95 21.73 6.64 22.33
CA GLN A 95 22.81 7.56 22.00
C GLN A 95 22.45 8.20 20.66
N VAL A 96 21.96 9.44 20.71
CA VAL A 96 21.75 10.27 19.52
C VAL A 96 23.14 10.58 18.98
N ASP A 97 23.48 9.94 17.86
CA ASP A 97 24.64 10.33 17.06
C ASP A 97 24.39 11.75 16.56
N LYS A 98 25.15 12.70 17.11
CA LYS A 98 25.03 14.13 16.78
C LYS A 98 25.66 14.47 15.44
N ASP A 99 26.35 13.53 14.79
CA ASP A 99 27.07 13.79 13.55
C ASP A 99 26.20 13.59 12.30
N HIS A 100 25.00 13.03 12.43
CA HIS A 100 24.04 12.89 11.32
C HIS A 100 23.10 14.11 11.13
N LEU A 101 23.09 15.09 12.06
CA LEU A 101 22.13 16.21 12.02
C LEU A 101 22.60 17.43 11.21
N GLU A 102 23.87 17.47 10.77
CA GLU A 102 24.42 18.61 10.01
C GLU A 102 24.34 18.43 8.48
N GLN A 103 23.82 17.32 7.96
CA GLN A 103 23.72 17.11 6.50
C GLN A 103 22.41 17.62 5.85
N HIS A 104 21.44 18.09 6.63
CA HIS A 104 20.14 18.54 6.09
C HIS A 104 19.80 20.03 6.30
N LYS A 105 20.72 20.85 6.84
CA LYS A 105 20.47 22.30 7.00
C LYS A 105 20.89 23.17 5.80
N GLY A 106 21.39 22.57 4.72
CA GLY A 106 21.91 23.30 3.56
C GLY A 106 20.99 23.41 2.32
N ALA A 107 19.78 22.86 2.34
CA ALA A 107 18.96 22.74 1.11
C ALA A 107 17.61 23.50 1.14
N LEU A 108 17.53 24.60 1.89
CA LEU A 108 16.36 25.49 1.87
C LEU A 108 16.80 26.94 1.61
N ASN A 109 17.42 27.20 0.46
CA ASN A 109 17.36 28.52 -0.17
C ASN A 109 17.83 28.48 -1.63
N SER A 110 16.92 28.18 -2.55
CA SER A 110 16.92 28.64 -3.95
C SER A 110 15.90 27.87 -4.79
N GLN A 111 14.62 28.16 -4.59
CA GLN A 111 13.67 28.03 -5.69
C GLN A 111 12.85 29.31 -5.76
N GLN A 112 13.25 30.14 -6.72
CA GLN A 112 12.54 31.31 -7.21
C GLN A 112 11.15 30.85 -7.69
N MET A 113 10.09 31.52 -7.22
CA MET A 113 8.75 31.34 -7.76
C MET A 113 8.72 31.84 -9.21
N PRO A 114 8.24 31.06 -10.21
CA PRO A 114 7.90 31.63 -11.50
C PRO A 114 6.70 32.56 -11.32
N GLY A 115 6.80 33.76 -11.90
CA GLY A 115 5.85 34.85 -11.76
C GLY A 115 4.44 34.51 -12.27
N GLU A 116 3.48 35.21 -11.68
CA GLU A 116 2.08 35.21 -12.07
C GLU A 116 1.92 35.78 -13.48
N ASP A 117 1.27 35.02 -14.38
CA ASP A 117 0.79 35.48 -15.67
C ASP A 117 -0.60 36.12 -15.49
N PRO A 118 -0.81 37.41 -15.80
CA PRO A 118 -2.03 38.14 -15.42
C PRO A 118 -3.19 38.00 -16.41
N HIS A 119 -3.35 36.85 -17.07
CA HIS A 119 -4.47 36.62 -17.99
C HIS A 119 -4.94 35.16 -18.00
N ASN A 120 -5.81 34.77 -17.07
CA ASN A 120 -6.96 33.93 -17.42
C ASN A 120 -8.05 33.99 -16.35
N SER A 121 -8.87 35.04 -16.42
CA SER A 121 -10.20 35.03 -15.82
C SER A 121 -11.11 34.26 -16.76
N GLN A 122 -11.50 33.03 -16.39
CA GLN A 122 -12.82 32.48 -16.68
C GLN A 122 -12.98 31.08 -16.05
N TYR A 123 -14.19 30.85 -15.54
CA TYR A 123 -14.76 29.60 -15.01
C TYR A 123 -14.49 29.30 -13.53
N ALA A 124 -15.13 30.10 -12.68
CA ALA A 124 -15.62 29.67 -11.38
C ALA A 124 -17.13 29.97 -11.31
N GLU A 125 -17.95 28.96 -11.59
CA GLU A 125 -19.24 28.66 -10.95
C GLU A 125 -19.34 27.14 -10.81
#